data_AF-A0A6G3Z290-F1
#
_entry.id   AF-A0A6G3Z290-F1
#
_cell.length_a   1.000
_cell.length_b   1.000
_cell.length_c   1.000
_cell.angle_alpha   90.00
_cell.angle_beta   90.00
_cell.angle_gamma   90.00
#
_symmetry.space_group_name_H-M   'P 1'
#
loop_
_entity.id
_entity.type
_entity.pdbx_description
1 polymer ?
#
loop_
_entity_poly.entity_id
_entity_poly.type
_entity_poly.pdbx_seq_one_letter_code
_entity_poly.pdbx_strand_id
1 'polypeptide(L)'
;MLTTNTPEWSLLVFLGPLPGEVLPLGLTLQIRDADSVLTQQTVAAGSEATYLYAQVLGTWEESFTLDILPPEGGTPLTLPAFGFQPDA
;
A
#
# COMPACT_ATOMS: atom_id res chain seq x y z
N MET A 1 29.26 1.21 21.00
CA MET A 1 27.90 1.35 20.45
C MET A 1 27.59 0.04 19.75
N LEU A 2 26.77 -0.83 20.35
CA LEU A 2 26.27 -2.01 19.64
C LEU A 2 25.14 -1.52 18.74
N THR A 3 25.34 -1.53 17.43
CA THR A 3 24.24 -1.40 16.47
C THR A 3 23.42 -2.67 16.60
N THR A 4 22.33 -2.64 17.37
CA THR A 4 21.32 -3.69 17.31
C THR A 4 20.74 -3.65 15.92
N ASN A 5 21.10 -4.62 15.08
CA ASN A 5 20.54 -4.78 13.75
C ASN A 5 19.10 -5.26 13.92
N THR A 6 18.18 -4.32 14.10
CA THR A 6 16.75 -4.61 14.17
C THR A 6 16.37 -5.30 12.86
N PRO A 7 15.73 -6.48 12.91
CA PRO A 7 15.39 -7.20 11.71
C PRO A 7 14.29 -6.45 10.93
N GLU A 8 14.48 -6.35 9.62
CA GLU A 8 13.61 -5.58 8.72
C GLU A 8 12.89 -6.51 7.73
N TRP A 9 11.80 -6.01 7.17
CA TRP A 9 11.06 -6.63 6.09
C TRP A 9 10.52 -5.56 5.13
N SER A 10 10.02 -5.99 3.98
CA SER A 10 9.42 -5.10 3.00
C SER A 10 8.06 -5.63 2.54
N LEU A 11 7.10 -4.73 2.45
CA LEU A 11 5.82 -4.97 1.79
C LEU A 11 5.85 -4.33 0.40
N LEU A 12 5.69 -5.14 -0.64
CA LEU A 12 5.52 -4.69 -2.02
C LEU A 12 4.09 -4.99 -2.49
N VAL A 13 3.38 -3.95 -2.91
CA VAL A 13 1.96 -4.00 -3.27
C VAL A 13 1.80 -3.59 -4.71
N PHE A 14 0.98 -4.32 -5.45
CA PHE A 14 0.49 -3.93 -6.78
C PHE A 14 -1.04 -3.96 -6.78
N LEU A 15 -1.66 -2.85 -7.15
CA LEU A 15 -3.09 -2.73 -7.37
C LEU A 15 -3.33 -2.55 -8.87
N GLY A 16 -4.00 -3.53 -9.47
CA GLY A 16 -4.33 -3.55 -10.90
C GLY A 16 -5.82 -3.72 -11.16
N PRO A 17 -6.26 -3.47 -12.40
CA PRO A 17 -7.64 -3.67 -12.80
C PRO A 17 -7.94 -5.17 -12.96
N LEU A 18 -9.23 -5.49 -13.01
CA LEU A 18 -9.66 -6.79 -13.49
C LEU A 18 -9.30 -6.94 -14.99
N PRO A 19 -9.17 -8.19 -15.51
CA PRO A 19 -8.87 -8.40 -16.92
C PRO A 19 -9.87 -7.70 -17.85
N GLY A 20 -9.35 -6.88 -18.77
CA GLY A 20 -10.16 -6.09 -19.71
C GLY A 20 -10.63 -4.74 -19.18
N GLU A 21 -10.39 -4.43 -17.91
CA GLU A 21 -10.73 -3.15 -17.28
C GLU A 21 -9.51 -2.23 -17.15
N VAL A 22 -9.76 -0.96 -16.82
CA VAL A 22 -8.74 0.03 -16.47
C VAL A 22 -8.96 0.53 -15.05
N LEU A 23 -7.89 0.99 -14.39
CA LEU A 23 -8.06 1.61 -13.08
C LEU A 23 -8.83 2.94 -13.23
N PRO A 24 -9.85 3.20 -12.41
CA PRO A 24 -10.58 4.45 -12.45
C PRO A 24 -9.68 5.66 -12.17
N LEU A 25 -9.88 6.74 -12.92
CA LEU A 25 -9.22 8.03 -12.65
C LEU A 25 -9.53 8.48 -11.21
N GLY A 26 -8.51 8.91 -10.48
CA GLY A 26 -8.65 9.34 -9.08
C GLY A 26 -8.67 8.20 -8.06
N LEU A 27 -8.68 6.92 -8.48
CA LEU A 27 -8.45 5.80 -7.56
C LEU A 27 -7.09 5.97 -6.89
N THR A 28 -7.06 5.80 -5.57
CA THR A 28 -5.87 6.01 -4.76
C THR A 28 -5.54 4.77 -3.93
N LEU A 29 -4.29 4.31 -4.02
CA LEU A 29 -3.69 3.35 -3.10
C LEU A 29 -2.93 4.11 -2.03
N GLN A 30 -3.24 3.86 -0.76
CA GLN A 30 -2.58 4.45 0.39
C GLN A 30 -2.04 3.36 1.31
N ILE A 31 -0.81 3.50 1.78
CA ILE A 31 -0.21 2.65 2.81
C ILE A 31 0.12 3.52 4.02
N ARG A 32 -0.28 3.06 5.21
CA ARG A 32 -0.01 3.72 6.49
C ARG A 32 0.49 2.73 7.52
N ASP A 33 1.23 3.24 8.49
CA ASP A 33 1.56 2.55 9.73
C ASP A 33 0.61 3.02 10.86
N ALA A 34 1.01 2.81 12.11
CA ALA A 34 0.26 3.25 13.29
C ALA A 34 0.19 4.78 13.45
N ASP A 35 1.16 5.52 12.90
CA ASP A 35 1.39 6.93 13.16
C ASP A 35 1.02 7.83 11.97
N SER A 36 1.23 7.36 10.73
CA SER A 36 1.18 8.20 9.54
C SER A 36 0.94 7.45 8.23
N VAL A 37 0.55 8.20 7.20
CA VAL A 37 0.59 7.72 5.81
C VAL A 37 2.04 7.70 5.34
N LEU A 38 2.52 6.52 4.98
CA LEU A 38 3.87 6.31 4.47
C LEU A 38 3.97 6.63 2.98
N THR A 39 2.94 6.25 2.22
CA THR A 39 2.91 6.50 0.77
C THR A 39 1.49 6.48 0.23
N GLN A 40 1.29 7.24 -0.84
CA GLN A 40 0.03 7.36 -1.54
C GLN A 40 0.30 7.50 -3.04
N GLN A 41 -0.44 6.74 -3.85
CA GLN A 41 -0.44 6.89 -5.30
C GLN A 41 -1.86 6.99 -5.81
N THR A 42 -2.07 7.89 -6.76
CA THR A 42 -3.39 8.15 -7.36
C THR A 42 -3.30 8.01 -8.87
N VAL A 43 -4.31 7.38 -9.48
CA VAL A 43 -4.44 7.33 -10.94
C VAL A 43 -4.65 8.75 -11.46
N ALA A 44 -3.64 9.28 -12.14
CA ALA A 44 -3.66 10.63 -12.71
C ALA A 44 -4.17 10.63 -14.17
N ALA A 45 -4.72 11.78 -14.60
CA ALA A 45 -5.18 11.95 -15.96
C ALA A 45 -4.00 11.89 -16.95
N GLY A 46 -4.15 11.11 -18.02
CA GLY A 46 -3.09 10.90 -19.01
C GLY A 46 -2.01 9.89 -18.57
N SER A 47 -2.18 9.23 -17.43
CA SER A 47 -1.32 8.11 -17.02
C SER A 47 -1.60 6.89 -17.90
N GLU A 48 -0.56 6.30 -18.49
CA GLU A 48 -0.61 4.96 -19.10
C GLU A 48 -0.45 3.84 -18.06
N ALA A 49 -0.31 4.18 -16.76
CA ALA A 49 -0.04 3.21 -15.72
C ALA A 49 -1.20 2.22 -15.57
N THR A 50 -0.91 0.95 -15.86
CA THR A 50 -1.85 -0.16 -15.69
C THR A 50 -1.99 -0.58 -14.22
N TYR A 51 -1.04 -0.16 -13.36
CA TYR A 51 -0.99 -0.54 -11.94
C TYR A 51 -0.59 0.66 -11.08
N LEU A 52 -1.14 0.73 -9.87
CA LEU A 52 -0.52 1.47 -8.77
C LEU A 52 0.37 0.50 -8.00
N TYR A 53 1.55 0.94 -7.57
CA TYR A 53 2.46 0.07 -6.83
C TYR A 53 3.18 0.82 -5.73
N ALA A 54 3.40 0.19 -4.59
CA ALA A 54 4.08 0.82 -3.49
C ALA A 54 4.97 -0.19 -2.77
N GLN A 55 6.14 0.28 -2.32
CA GLN A 55 7.03 -0.47 -1.46
C GLN A 55 7.24 0.32 -0.18
N VAL A 56 7.06 -0.35 0.96
CA VAL A 56 7.43 0.18 2.27
C VAL A 56 8.39 -0.80 2.96
N LEU A 57 9.21 -0.25 3.86
CA LEU A 57 10.15 -0.97 4.71
C LEU A 57 9.71 -0.80 6.16
N GLY A 58 9.87 -1.83 6.97
CA GLY A 58 9.65 -1.72 8.40
C GLY A 58 10.36 -2.81 9.19
N THR A 59 10.32 -2.69 10.51
CA THR A 59 10.81 -3.72 11.44
C THR A 59 9.80 -4.85 11.55
N TRP A 60 10.24 -6.01 12.05
CA TRP A 60 9.35 -7.17 12.23
C TRP A 60 8.14 -6.92 13.13
N GLU A 61 8.23 -5.94 14.03
CA GLU A 61 7.14 -5.53 14.92
C GLU A 61 6.14 -4.56 14.28
N GLU A 62 6.51 -3.93 13.16
CA GLU A 62 5.64 -3.00 12.45
C GLU A 62 4.60 -3.72 11.60
N SER A 63 3.45 -3.07 11.45
CA SER A 63 2.38 -3.52 10.56
C SER A 63 1.90 -2.38 9.69
N PHE A 64 1.53 -2.71 8.46
CA PHE A 64 1.06 -1.75 7.48
C PHE A 64 -0.42 -2.00 7.16
N THR A 65 -1.19 -0.92 7.12
CA THR A 65 -2.58 -0.93 6.66
C THR A 65 -2.65 -0.35 5.26
N LEU A 66 -3.39 -1.02 4.38
CA LEU A 66 -3.64 -0.59 3.02
C LEU A 66 -5.07 -0.07 2.92
N ASP A 67 -5.21 1.15 2.40
CA ASP A 67 -6.50 1.74 2.07
C ASP A 67 -6.59 1.93 0.54
N ILE A 68 -7.67 1.44 -0.06
CA ILE A 68 -8.04 1.69 -1.45
C ILE A 68 -9.15 2.74 -1.44
N LEU A 69 -8.81 3.95 -1.81
CA LEU A 69 -9.71 5.10 -1.80
C LEU A 69 -10.26 5.31 -3.21
N PRO A 70 -11.56 5.06 -3.45
CA PRO A 70 -12.19 5.36 -4.73
C PRO A 70 -12.21 6.89 -5.00
N PRO A 71 -12.41 7.30 -6.26
CA PRO A 71 -12.68 8.70 -6.60
C PRO A 71 -13.97 9.21 -5.91
N GLU A 72 -14.19 10.52 -5.94
CA GLU A 72 -15.20 11.23 -5.16
C GLU A 72 -16.55 10.49 -5.02
N GLY A 73 -16.98 10.29 -3.78
CA GLY A 73 -18.28 9.69 -3.44
C GLY A 73 -18.27 8.16 -3.27
N GLY A 74 -17.16 7.48 -3.51
CA GLY A 74 -17.04 6.05 -3.22
C GLY A 74 -16.69 5.73 -1.76
N THR A 75 -16.96 4.49 -1.34
CA THR A 75 -16.59 3.99 0.00
C THR A 75 -15.15 3.46 0.00
N PRO A 76 -14.27 3.95 0.89
CA PRO A 76 -12.93 3.38 1.08
C PRO A 76 -12.98 1.89 1.43
N LEU A 77 -12.04 1.12 0.89
CA LEU A 77 -11.78 -0.26 1.28
C LEU A 77 -10.46 -0.34 2.05
N THR A 78 -10.54 -0.66 3.33
CA THR A 78 -9.37 -0.96 4.16
C THR A 78 -9.13 -2.47 4.18
N LEU A 79 -7.94 -2.91 3.78
CA LEU A 79 -7.53 -4.31 3.87
C LEU A 79 -7.09 -4.66 5.30
N PRO A 80 -7.09 -5.95 5.68
CA PRO A 80 -6.43 -6.39 6.90
C PRO A 80 -4.99 -5.90 6.98
N ALA A 81 -4.51 -5.62 8.19
CA ALA A 81 -3.13 -5.19 8.38
C ALA A 81 -2.15 -6.31 7.98
N PHE A 82 -1.05 -5.92 7.35
CA PHE A 82 0.05 -6.79 6.96
C PHE A 82 1.18 -6.61 7.96
N GLY A 83 1.57 -7.70 8.63
CA GLY A 83 2.75 -7.74 9.48
C GLY A 83 3.66 -8.89 9.04
N PHE A 84 4.93 -8.83 9.41
CA PHE A 84 5.84 -9.94 9.18
C PHE A 84 5.53 -11.09 10.14
N GLN A 85 5.21 -12.27 9.61
CA GLN A 85 4.92 -13.48 10.39
C GLN A 85 5.79 -14.63 9.87
N PRO A 86 7.01 -14.81 10.39
CA PRO A 86 7.96 -15.82 9.89
C PRO A 86 7.52 -17.27 10.17
N ASP A 87 6.63 -17.46 11.14
CA ASP A 87 6.18 -18.78 11.63
C ASP A 87 4.71 -19.10 11.27
N ALA A 88 4.09 -18.32 10.37
CA ALA A 88 2.69 -18.50 9.95
C ALA A 88 2.51 -19.61 8.89
#